data_AF-A0A2R6PRH4-F1
#
_entry.id   AF-A0A2R6PRH4-F1
#
_cell.length_a   1.000
_cell.length_b   1.000
_cell.length_c   1.000
_cell.angle_alpha   90.00
_cell.angle_beta   90.00
_cell.angle_gamma   90.00
#
_symmetry.space_group_name_H-M   'P 1'
#
loop_
_entity.id
_entity.type
_entity.pdbx_description
1 polymer ?
#
loop_
_entity_poly.entity_id
_entity_poly.type
_entity_poly.pdbx_seq_one_letter_code
_entity_poly.pdbx_strand_id
1 'polypeptide(L)'
;MEELFVAILSMLLVMALIPLYLWKRRQDSPSPDETKEDVQVRQRETVVRATGTRRMRRRPASAASTSSAPLEETVDGSDDEAEEGEDYNAKASKKKEKKRQDREAQRQAEEAARESRYTKQDRYAEMRRRKDEEREARERQLEEEDRAQKAKEEEVAALEFEKWKGEFSVDGEGTTENEVQDGSQGLLFDFIEYIKKQKCVPLEDLAAEFKLRTQECINRITSLENMGMYQPDYFTGKYGATLWCHG
;
A
#
# COMPACT_ATOMS: atom_id res chain seq x y z
N MET A 1 13.71 -36.32 -7.40
CA MET A 1 13.51 -35.09 -8.19
C MET A 1 12.04 -34.72 -8.22
N GLU A 2 11.18 -35.54 -8.84
CA GLU A 2 9.74 -35.28 -9.00
C GLU A 2 9.01 -34.94 -7.69
N GLU A 3 9.18 -35.72 -6.62
CA GLU A 3 8.61 -35.45 -5.29
C GLU A 3 8.98 -34.06 -4.72
N LEU A 4 10.21 -33.59 -4.97
CA LEU A 4 10.63 -32.26 -4.55
C LEU A 4 9.97 -31.17 -5.40
N PHE A 5 9.79 -31.38 -6.70
CA PHE A 5 9.04 -30.47 -7.55
C PHE A 5 7.56 -30.40 -7.15
N VAL A 6 6.92 -31.54 -6.83
CA VAL A 6 5.53 -31.58 -6.33
C VAL A 6 5.41 -30.87 -4.98
N ALA A 7 6.37 -31.07 -4.06
CA ALA A 7 6.40 -30.35 -2.79
C ALA A 7 6.55 -28.84 -2.99
N ILE A 8 7.47 -28.38 -3.85
CA ILE A 8 7.68 -26.95 -4.15
C ILE A 8 6.44 -26.34 -4.82
N LEU A 9 5.85 -27.00 -5.82
CA LEU A 9 4.67 -26.52 -6.53
C LEU A 9 3.44 -26.42 -5.60
N SER A 10 3.23 -27.39 -4.70
CA SER A 10 2.15 -27.31 -3.71
C SER A 10 2.37 -26.20 -2.69
N MET A 11 3.61 -25.96 -2.25
CA MET A 11 3.96 -24.84 -1.36
C MET A 11 3.68 -23.48 -2.03
N LEU A 12 4.13 -23.31 -3.28
CA LEU A 12 3.86 -22.09 -4.07
C LEU A 12 2.36 -21.87 -4.31
N LEU A 13 1.60 -22.93 -4.59
CA LEU A 13 0.15 -22.87 -4.80
C LEU A 13 -0.56 -22.41 -3.52
N VAL A 14 -0.19 -22.97 -2.36
CA VAL A 14 -0.72 -22.54 -1.05
C VAL A 14 -0.33 -21.09 -0.74
N MET A 15 0.93 -20.70 -0.97
CA MET A 15 1.42 -19.34 -0.76
C MET A 15 0.79 -18.30 -1.72
N ALA A 16 0.29 -18.71 -2.89
CA ALA A 16 -0.51 -17.87 -3.78
C ALA A 16 -2.00 -17.80 -3.37
N LEU A 17 -2.59 -18.94 -2.97
CA LEU A 17 -4.01 -18.99 -2.57
C LEU A 17 -4.30 -18.29 -1.25
N ILE A 18 -3.41 -18.34 -0.26
CA ILE A 18 -3.61 -17.67 1.05
C ILE A 18 -3.81 -16.15 0.90
N PRO A 19 -2.90 -15.38 0.27
CA PRO A 19 -3.10 -13.94 0.10
C PRO A 19 -4.30 -13.63 -0.80
N LEU A 20 -4.54 -14.40 -1.88
CA LEU A 20 -5.74 -14.21 -2.72
C LEU A 20 -7.05 -14.45 -1.95
N TYR A 21 -7.09 -15.48 -1.09
CA TYR A 21 -8.26 -15.76 -0.24
C TYR A 21 -8.47 -14.68 0.83
N LEU A 22 -7.39 -14.19 1.45
CA LEU A 22 -7.45 -13.09 2.40
C LEU A 22 -7.84 -11.75 1.73
N TRP A 23 -7.42 -11.53 0.49
CA TRP A 23 -7.77 -10.33 -0.27
C TRP A 23 -9.21 -10.39 -0.78
N LYS A 24 -9.65 -11.54 -1.30
CA LYS A 24 -11.06 -11.80 -1.62
C LYS A 24 -11.95 -11.64 -0.37
N ARG A 25 -11.56 -12.17 0.79
CA ARG A 25 -12.33 -11.99 2.04
C ARG A 25 -12.40 -10.53 2.50
N ARG A 26 -11.44 -9.69 2.13
CA ARG A 26 -11.49 -8.22 2.34
C ARG A 26 -12.37 -7.50 1.30
N GLN A 27 -12.57 -8.05 0.11
CA GLN A 27 -13.51 -7.55 -0.91
C GLN A 27 -14.96 -8.00 -0.63
N ASP A 28 -15.13 -9.24 -0.17
CA ASP A 28 -16.40 -9.81 0.31
C ASP A 28 -16.81 -9.26 1.70
N SER A 29 -15.93 -8.51 2.37
CA SER A 29 -16.33 -7.68 3.52
C SER A 29 -17.09 -6.48 2.99
N PRO A 30 -18.39 -6.28 3.31
CA PRO A 30 -19.14 -5.14 2.83
C PRO A 30 -18.42 -3.85 3.19
N SER A 31 -18.29 -2.95 2.22
CA SER A 31 -17.70 -1.63 2.43
C SER A 31 -18.39 -0.93 3.61
N PRO A 32 -17.65 -0.32 4.56
CA PRO A 32 -18.22 0.48 5.64
C PRO A 32 -18.69 1.86 5.13
N ASP A 33 -19.33 1.87 3.95
CA ASP A 33 -19.73 3.04 3.17
C ASP A 33 -21.25 3.09 2.91
N GLU A 34 -22.03 2.27 3.62
CA GLU A 34 -23.50 2.40 3.73
C GLU A 34 -23.98 2.65 5.17
N THR A 35 -23.08 2.95 6.12
CA THR A 35 -23.46 3.28 7.52
C THR A 35 -23.25 4.75 7.90
N LYS A 36 -23.12 5.64 6.90
CA LYS A 36 -23.01 7.10 7.11
C LYS A 36 -24.17 7.92 6.57
N GLU A 37 -25.05 7.35 5.74
CA GLU A 37 -26.18 8.11 5.17
C GLU A 37 -27.51 7.85 5.90
N ASP A 38 -27.76 6.64 6.44
CA ASP A 38 -29.04 6.27 7.05
C ASP A 38 -29.31 6.79 8.48
N VAL A 39 -28.43 7.63 9.03
CA VAL A 39 -28.69 8.36 10.30
C VAL A 39 -29.23 9.78 10.05
N GLN A 40 -29.29 10.24 8.78
CA GLN A 40 -29.61 11.64 8.45
C GLN A 40 -30.99 11.91 7.80
N VAL A 41 -31.88 10.92 7.66
CA VAL A 41 -33.19 11.15 7.00
C VAL A 41 -34.42 10.95 7.91
N ARG A 42 -34.37 10.09 8.95
CA ARG A 42 -35.57 9.81 9.79
C ARG A 42 -35.81 10.77 10.97
N GLN A 43 -35.64 12.08 10.77
CA GLN A 43 -36.17 13.10 11.71
C GLN A 43 -36.27 14.53 11.15
N ARG A 44 -36.75 14.69 9.90
CA ARG A 44 -37.13 16.00 9.33
C ARG A 44 -38.55 16.06 8.76
N GLU A 45 -39.49 15.66 9.60
CA GLU A 45 -40.85 16.19 9.71
C GLU A 45 -41.34 15.69 11.07
N THR A 46 -41.31 16.51 12.13
CA THR A 46 -42.31 17.55 12.34
C THR A 46 -41.78 18.85 13.00
N VAL A 47 -42.21 19.98 12.42
CA VAL A 47 -42.65 21.21 13.11
C VAL A 47 -41.62 22.07 13.90
N VAL A 48 -41.20 23.16 13.25
CA VAL A 48 -41.15 24.57 13.76
C VAL A 48 -40.39 24.80 15.10
N ARG A 49 -39.22 25.46 15.17
CA ARG A 49 -38.93 26.82 14.68
C ARG A 49 -37.43 27.16 14.79
N ALA A 50 -36.80 27.58 13.69
CA ALA A 50 -35.51 28.26 13.76
C ALA A 50 -35.68 29.76 14.03
N THR A 51 -34.71 30.40 14.68
CA THR A 51 -33.87 31.47 14.07
C THR A 51 -32.90 32.05 15.10
N GLY A 52 -31.64 32.24 14.69
CA GLY A 52 -30.67 33.05 15.42
C GLY A 52 -30.71 34.52 15.00
N THR A 53 -30.32 35.38 15.95
CA THR A 53 -29.50 36.60 15.75
C THR A 53 -29.80 37.56 14.58
N ARG A 54 -30.51 38.67 14.86
CA ARG A 54 -30.17 39.97 14.24
C ARG A 54 -30.54 41.18 15.12
N ARG A 55 -29.64 42.17 15.16
CA ARG A 55 -29.80 43.45 15.85
C ARG A 55 -30.69 44.40 15.01
N MET A 56 -31.62 45.13 15.63
CA MET A 56 -32.21 46.35 15.05
C MET A 56 -32.59 47.36 16.15
N ARG A 57 -32.46 48.64 15.82
CA ARG A 57 -32.07 49.76 16.69
C ARG A 57 -33.25 50.73 16.94
N ARG A 58 -33.43 51.12 18.23
CA ARG A 58 -34.09 52.36 18.78
C ARG A 58 -35.63 52.50 18.74
N ARG A 59 -36.20 52.63 19.96
CA ARG A 59 -37.16 53.63 20.56
C ARG A 59 -38.08 54.45 19.62
N PRO A 60 -39.28 54.92 20.06
CA PRO A 60 -39.67 55.36 21.43
C PRO A 60 -40.38 54.24 22.24
N ALA A 61 -41.06 54.43 23.39
CA ALA A 61 -41.43 55.63 24.16
C ALA A 61 -41.24 55.43 25.70
N SER A 62 -42.23 55.81 26.53
CA SER A 62 -42.25 55.71 28.01
C SER A 62 -43.56 55.11 28.54
N ALA A 63 -43.47 54.10 29.43
CA ALA A 63 -44.29 53.92 30.64
C ALA A 63 -43.81 52.69 31.43
N ALA A 64 -43.93 52.73 32.77
CA ALA A 64 -43.72 51.62 33.72
C ALA A 64 -42.38 50.84 33.62
N SER A 65 -41.33 51.33 34.29
CA SER A 65 -40.89 50.84 35.62
C SER A 65 -40.15 49.48 35.55
N THR A 66 -38.85 49.44 35.20
CA THR A 66 -37.68 49.61 36.10
C THR A 66 -37.65 48.64 37.31
N SER A 67 -36.58 47.90 37.58
CA SER A 67 -35.28 47.78 36.89
C SER A 67 -34.46 46.62 37.47
N SER A 68 -33.64 45.96 36.66
CA SER A 68 -32.46 45.25 37.13
C SER A 68 -31.24 46.17 37.06
N ALA A 69 -30.54 46.34 38.18
CA ALA A 69 -29.19 46.89 38.26
C ALA A 69 -28.51 46.37 39.54
N PRO A 70 -27.20 46.06 39.52
CA PRO A 70 -26.46 45.66 40.71
C PRO A 70 -25.97 46.88 41.51
N LEU A 71 -26.11 46.82 42.83
CA LEU A 71 -25.46 47.66 43.85
C LEU A 71 -25.33 46.72 45.06
N GLU A 72 -24.12 46.37 45.50
CA GLU A 72 -23.29 47.09 46.47
C GLU A 72 -23.52 46.64 47.92
N GLU A 73 -22.49 46.95 48.68
CA GLU A 73 -22.30 47.02 50.13
C GLU A 73 -23.52 47.44 50.97
N THR A 74 -23.42 47.27 52.30
CA THR A 74 -24.47 47.39 53.34
C THR A 74 -25.37 46.14 53.45
N VAL A 75 -25.90 45.75 54.61
CA VAL A 75 -26.10 46.45 55.89
C VAL A 75 -25.57 45.59 57.06
N ASP A 76 -24.72 46.17 57.89
CA ASP A 76 -24.61 45.84 59.31
C ASP A 76 -25.81 46.46 60.03
N GLY A 77 -26.51 45.70 60.88
CA GLY A 77 -27.73 46.16 61.55
C GLY A 77 -28.93 45.23 61.38
N SER A 78 -29.10 44.35 62.36
CA SER A 78 -30.43 43.94 62.83
C SER A 78 -30.32 43.80 64.34
N ASP A 79 -30.20 44.97 64.98
CA ASP A 79 -30.51 45.15 66.38
C ASP A 79 -32.03 44.94 66.55
N ASP A 80 -32.42 44.12 67.52
CA ASP A 80 -33.79 44.08 68.04
C ASP A 80 -33.66 43.84 69.55
N GLU A 81 -34.19 44.81 70.29
CA GLU A 81 -33.90 45.10 71.69
C GLU A 81 -34.15 43.95 72.68
N ALA A 82 -33.28 43.92 73.67
CA ALA A 82 -33.39 43.35 75.01
C ALA A 82 -34.69 42.59 75.40
N GLU A 83 -34.54 41.28 75.66
CA GLU A 83 -34.98 40.73 76.95
C GLU A 83 -34.01 39.64 77.48
N GLU A 84 -34.02 39.45 78.78
CA GLU A 84 -32.94 38.88 79.59
C GLU A 84 -32.78 37.36 79.43
N GLY A 85 -31.54 36.88 79.20
CA GLY A 85 -31.24 35.44 79.17
C GLY A 85 -29.89 35.06 78.57
N GLU A 86 -28.87 34.87 79.40
CA GLU A 86 -27.51 34.48 78.98
C GLU A 86 -27.49 33.18 78.13
N ASP A 87 -28.44 32.28 78.37
CA ASP A 87 -28.62 31.01 77.64
C ASP A 87 -29.00 31.22 76.15
N TYR A 88 -29.64 32.34 75.79
CA TYR A 88 -29.98 32.62 74.39
C TYR A 88 -28.77 33.05 73.56
N ASN A 89 -27.89 33.90 74.13
CA ASN A 89 -26.63 34.30 73.50
C ASN A 89 -25.65 33.10 73.41
N ALA A 90 -25.61 32.26 74.45
CA ALA A 90 -24.87 31.00 74.43
C ALA A 90 -25.36 30.01 73.33
N LYS A 91 -26.66 30.01 72.98
CA LYS A 91 -27.20 29.23 71.85
C LYS A 91 -26.89 29.88 70.49
N ALA A 92 -26.95 31.20 70.39
CA ALA A 92 -26.61 31.94 69.16
C ALA A 92 -25.14 31.77 68.76
N SER A 93 -24.21 31.87 69.72
CA SER A 93 -22.77 31.65 69.50
C SER A 93 -22.46 30.21 69.07
N LYS A 94 -23.04 29.20 69.75
CA LYS A 94 -22.94 27.78 69.33
C LYS A 94 -23.48 27.54 67.91
N LYS A 95 -24.57 28.22 67.51
CA LYS A 95 -25.12 28.14 66.13
C LYS A 95 -24.19 28.79 65.09
N LYS A 96 -23.54 29.92 65.44
CA LYS A 96 -22.53 30.60 64.60
C LYS A 96 -21.29 29.73 64.39
N GLU A 97 -20.80 29.11 65.47
CA GLU A 97 -19.64 28.21 65.43
C GLU A 97 -19.94 26.93 64.64
N LYS A 98 -21.09 26.28 64.85
CA LYS A 98 -21.50 25.13 64.02
C LYS A 98 -21.59 25.49 62.53
N LYS A 99 -22.14 26.67 62.18
CA LYS A 99 -22.20 27.14 60.77
C LYS A 99 -20.80 27.38 60.19
N ARG A 100 -19.82 27.78 61.01
CA ARG A 100 -18.41 27.90 60.59
C ARG A 100 -17.80 26.53 60.32
N GLN A 101 -17.99 25.58 61.23
CA GLN A 101 -17.49 24.21 61.11
C GLN A 101 -18.10 23.49 59.88
N ASP A 102 -19.41 23.60 59.65
CA ASP A 102 -20.05 23.06 58.42
C ASP A 102 -19.46 23.68 57.14
N ARG A 103 -19.15 24.98 57.14
CA ARG A 103 -18.52 25.69 55.99
C ARG A 103 -17.03 25.32 55.80
N GLU A 104 -16.34 24.91 56.86
CA GLU A 104 -14.96 24.43 56.79
C GLU A 104 -14.93 22.96 56.33
N ALA A 105 -15.82 22.10 56.85
CA ALA A 105 -16.02 20.74 56.38
C ALA A 105 -16.47 20.68 54.90
N GLN A 106 -17.36 21.57 54.45
CA GLN A 106 -17.77 21.66 53.05
C GLN A 106 -16.59 22.01 52.13
N ARG A 107 -15.71 22.94 52.54
CA ARG A 107 -14.52 23.30 51.77
C ARG A 107 -13.52 22.14 51.68
N GLN A 108 -13.25 21.46 52.81
CA GLN A 108 -12.39 20.27 52.81
C GLN A 108 -12.96 19.13 51.95
N ALA A 109 -14.27 18.92 51.96
CA ALA A 109 -14.92 17.93 51.10
C ALA A 109 -14.83 18.30 49.60
N GLU A 110 -14.95 19.59 49.26
CA GLU A 110 -14.78 20.08 47.89
C GLU A 110 -13.32 19.98 47.41
N GLU A 111 -12.36 20.32 48.27
CA GLU A 111 -10.92 20.20 48.00
C GLU A 111 -10.53 18.73 47.79
N ALA A 112 -10.93 17.81 48.67
CA ALA A 112 -10.71 16.38 48.49
C ALA A 112 -11.42 15.82 47.24
N ALA A 113 -12.60 16.33 46.89
CA ALA A 113 -13.28 15.98 45.64
C ALA A 113 -12.54 16.51 44.40
N ARG A 114 -11.88 17.66 44.50
CA ARG A 114 -11.05 18.25 43.43
C ARG A 114 -9.73 17.51 43.26
N GLU A 115 -9.03 17.20 44.36
CA GLU A 115 -7.80 16.43 44.36
C GLU A 115 -8.01 15.00 43.86
N SER A 116 -9.09 14.33 44.28
CA SER A 116 -9.43 12.99 43.77
C SER A 116 -9.85 12.96 42.29
N ARG A 117 -10.26 14.10 41.71
CA ARG A 117 -10.45 14.26 40.25
C ARG A 117 -9.13 14.53 39.56
N TYR A 118 -8.29 15.42 40.11
CA TYR A 118 -7.00 15.78 39.56
C TYR A 118 -6.04 14.57 39.51
N THR A 119 -5.83 13.88 40.63
CA THR A 119 -5.00 12.66 40.72
C THR A 119 -5.44 11.56 39.74
N LYS A 120 -6.74 11.38 39.52
CA LYS A 120 -7.25 10.44 38.49
C LYS A 120 -6.90 10.92 37.09
N GLN A 121 -7.15 12.19 36.78
CA GLN A 121 -6.85 12.77 35.46
C GLN A 121 -5.35 12.72 35.15
N ASP A 122 -4.51 13.06 36.12
CA ASP A 122 -3.05 13.03 36.02
C ASP A 122 -2.54 11.61 35.75
N ARG A 123 -2.99 10.62 36.53
CA ARG A 123 -2.68 9.19 36.29
C ARG A 123 -3.11 8.71 34.90
N TYR A 124 -4.24 9.19 34.37
CA TYR A 124 -4.66 8.86 32.99
C TYR A 124 -3.81 9.57 31.93
N ALA A 125 -3.34 10.80 32.19
CA ALA A 125 -2.45 11.53 31.30
C ALA A 125 -1.04 10.92 31.27
N GLU A 126 -0.49 10.55 32.42
CA GLU A 126 0.77 9.82 32.57
C GLU A 126 0.72 8.47 31.84
N MET A 127 -0.34 7.68 32.07
CA MET A 127 -0.53 6.40 31.37
C MET A 127 -0.72 6.54 29.85
N ARG A 128 -1.21 7.69 29.35
CA ARG A 128 -1.19 7.99 27.91
C ARG A 128 0.24 8.26 27.44
N ARG A 129 0.93 9.22 28.06
CA ARG A 129 2.31 9.61 27.69
C ARG A 129 3.23 8.40 27.65
N ARG A 130 3.24 7.59 28.70
CA ARG A 130 4.05 6.36 28.76
C ARG A 130 3.72 5.36 27.64
N LYS A 131 2.45 5.27 27.22
CA LYS A 131 2.03 4.38 26.12
C LYS A 131 2.43 4.93 24.75
N ASP A 132 2.41 6.24 24.58
CA ASP A 132 2.83 6.90 23.35
C ASP A 132 4.37 6.85 23.22
N GLU A 133 5.10 7.06 24.33
CA GLU A 133 6.56 6.83 24.45
C GLU A 133 6.95 5.37 24.17
N GLU A 134 6.20 4.37 24.68
CA GLU A 134 6.44 2.95 24.38
C GLU A 134 6.24 2.63 22.89
N ARG A 135 5.23 3.25 22.24
CA ARG A 135 5.02 3.10 20.79
C ARG A 135 6.17 3.70 20.00
N GLU A 136 6.58 4.92 20.32
CA GLU A 136 7.67 5.61 19.63
C GLU A 136 9.02 4.89 19.83
N ALA A 137 9.26 4.32 21.01
CA ALA A 137 10.43 3.48 21.26
C ALA A 137 10.40 2.18 20.44
N ARG A 138 9.23 1.51 20.35
CA ARG A 138 9.05 0.30 19.53
C ARG A 138 9.18 0.59 18.02
N GLU A 139 8.64 1.72 17.57
CA GLU A 139 8.72 2.16 16.18
C GLU A 139 10.18 2.46 15.78
N ARG A 140 10.94 3.15 16.64
CA ARG A 140 12.39 3.36 16.44
C ARG A 140 13.19 2.06 16.42
N GLN A 141 12.89 1.11 17.31
CA GLN A 141 13.53 -0.21 17.30
C GLN A 141 13.26 -0.95 15.99
N LEU A 142 12.02 -0.96 15.51
CA LEU A 142 11.66 -1.60 14.24
C LEU A 142 12.28 -0.88 13.03
N GLU A 143 12.39 0.45 13.04
CA GLU A 143 13.07 1.20 11.97
C GLU A 143 14.58 0.93 11.95
N GLU A 144 15.22 0.83 13.12
CA GLU A 144 16.64 0.45 13.24
C GLU A 144 16.87 -1.00 12.78
N GLU A 145 15.97 -1.93 13.12
CA GLU A 145 16.02 -3.31 12.65
C GLU A 145 15.80 -3.44 11.13
N ASP A 146 14.81 -2.76 10.56
CA ASP A 146 14.53 -2.72 9.11
C ASP A 146 15.70 -2.10 8.33
N ARG A 147 16.27 -0.99 8.83
CA ARG A 147 17.47 -0.37 8.23
C ARG A 147 18.69 -1.30 8.30
N ALA A 148 18.86 -2.04 9.40
CA ALA A 148 19.93 -3.02 9.55
C ALA A 148 19.72 -4.30 8.72
N GLN A 149 18.48 -4.68 8.42
CA GLN A 149 18.16 -5.76 7.48
C GLN A 149 18.44 -5.33 6.04
N LYS A 150 17.96 -4.16 5.62
CA LYS A 150 18.21 -3.60 4.29
C LYS A 150 19.70 -3.43 3.99
N ALA A 151 20.49 -2.93 4.93
CA ALA A 151 21.95 -2.85 4.76
C ALA A 151 22.60 -4.22 4.51
N LYS A 152 22.15 -5.27 5.22
CA LYS A 152 22.65 -6.65 5.01
C LYS A 152 22.16 -7.24 3.69
N GLU A 153 20.93 -6.96 3.29
CA GLU A 153 20.39 -7.39 2.00
C GLU A 153 21.11 -6.70 0.83
N GLU A 154 21.45 -5.41 0.97
CA GLU A 154 22.27 -4.67 0.00
C GLU A 154 23.72 -5.21 -0.06
N GLU A 155 24.34 -5.53 1.09
CA GLU A 155 25.66 -6.19 1.14
C GLU A 155 25.64 -7.58 0.48
N VAL A 156 24.63 -8.41 0.77
CA VAL A 156 24.46 -9.74 0.14
C VAL A 156 24.20 -9.59 -1.37
N ALA A 157 23.30 -8.70 -1.78
CA ALA A 157 23.02 -8.44 -3.19
C ALA A 157 24.23 -7.89 -3.95
N ALA A 158 25.09 -7.10 -3.31
CA ALA A 158 26.34 -6.64 -3.90
C ALA A 158 27.34 -7.80 -4.14
N LEU A 159 27.45 -8.72 -3.18
CA LEU A 159 28.31 -9.92 -3.30
C LEU A 159 27.74 -10.92 -4.33
N GLU A 160 26.41 -11.10 -4.38
CA GLU A 160 25.74 -11.90 -5.41
C GLU A 160 25.90 -11.26 -6.79
N PHE A 161 25.79 -9.93 -6.90
CA PHE A 161 26.04 -9.20 -8.14
C PHE A 161 27.50 -9.31 -8.58
N GLU A 162 28.49 -9.23 -7.67
CA GLU A 162 29.90 -9.42 -8.02
C GLU A 162 30.17 -10.86 -8.49
N LYS A 163 29.59 -11.86 -7.82
CA LYS A 163 29.66 -13.26 -8.25
C LYS A 163 29.04 -13.46 -9.63
N TRP A 164 27.82 -13.00 -9.86
CA TRP A 164 27.17 -13.08 -11.16
C TRP A 164 27.86 -12.24 -12.22
N LYS A 165 28.53 -11.15 -11.87
CA LYS A 165 29.37 -10.37 -12.81
C LYS A 165 30.66 -11.11 -13.18
N GLY A 166 31.21 -11.92 -12.27
CA GLY A 166 32.31 -12.83 -12.56
C GLY A 166 31.88 -13.99 -13.47
N GLU A 167 30.70 -14.57 -13.21
CA GLU A 167 30.08 -15.61 -14.07
C GLU A 167 29.60 -15.03 -15.42
N PHE A 168 29.20 -13.76 -15.45
CA PHE A 168 28.85 -12.95 -16.62
C PHE A 168 30.05 -12.13 -17.11
N SER A 169 31.27 -12.65 -16.95
CA SER A 169 32.43 -12.20 -17.73
C SER A 169 32.20 -12.57 -19.19
N VAL A 170 31.40 -11.75 -19.89
CA VAL A 170 31.10 -11.89 -21.32
C VAL A 170 32.40 -12.04 -22.08
N ASP A 171 32.48 -13.13 -22.85
CA ASP A 171 33.64 -13.54 -23.63
C ASP A 171 33.89 -12.53 -24.76
N GLY A 172 34.61 -11.46 -24.40
CA GLY A 172 34.72 -10.22 -25.16
C GLY A 172 35.70 -10.25 -26.32
N GLU A 173 36.04 -11.43 -26.86
CA GLU A 173 36.90 -11.56 -28.05
C GLU A 173 36.62 -12.84 -28.88
N GLY A 174 35.60 -12.77 -29.74
CA GLY A 174 35.79 -13.21 -31.14
C GLY A 174 35.66 -14.68 -31.54
N THR A 175 34.85 -15.52 -30.87
CA THR A 175 34.64 -16.93 -31.31
C THR A 175 33.17 -17.34 -31.52
N THR A 176 32.38 -16.56 -32.25
CA THR A 176 30.99 -16.94 -32.64
C THR A 176 30.63 -16.72 -34.12
N GLU A 177 31.57 -16.33 -34.98
CA GLU A 177 31.40 -16.48 -36.44
C GLU A 177 31.88 -17.85 -36.95
N ASN A 178 32.94 -18.42 -36.35
CA ASN A 178 33.59 -19.61 -36.89
C ASN A 178 32.72 -20.89 -36.80
N GLU A 179 31.99 -21.09 -35.68
CA GLU A 179 31.13 -22.28 -35.50
C GLU A 179 29.86 -22.24 -36.37
N VAL A 180 29.31 -21.04 -36.59
CA VAL A 180 28.19 -20.83 -37.53
C VAL A 180 28.67 -21.01 -38.98
N GLN A 181 29.89 -20.59 -39.29
CA GLN A 181 30.46 -20.69 -40.62
C GLN A 181 30.85 -22.14 -40.98
N ASP A 182 31.42 -22.92 -40.06
CA ASP A 182 31.73 -24.35 -40.29
C ASP A 182 30.44 -25.17 -40.51
N GLY A 183 29.42 -24.95 -39.67
CA GLY A 183 28.08 -25.50 -39.90
C GLY A 183 27.51 -25.11 -41.27
N SER A 184 27.67 -23.86 -41.71
CA SER A 184 27.22 -23.40 -43.03
C SER A 184 27.93 -24.08 -44.20
N GLN A 185 29.21 -24.46 -44.04
CA GLN A 185 29.97 -25.19 -45.06
C GLN A 185 29.54 -26.65 -45.15
N GLY A 186 29.28 -27.31 -44.01
CA GLY A 186 28.66 -28.64 -43.97
C GLY A 186 27.32 -28.67 -44.71
N LEU A 187 26.42 -27.72 -44.41
CA LEU A 187 25.13 -27.60 -45.10
C LEU A 187 25.26 -27.33 -46.62
N LEU A 188 26.34 -26.68 -47.08
CA LEU A 188 26.59 -26.50 -48.51
C LEU A 188 27.12 -27.77 -49.19
N PHE A 189 27.95 -28.56 -48.49
CA PHE A 189 28.40 -29.86 -49.00
C PHE A 189 27.22 -30.84 -49.15
N ASP A 190 26.39 -30.94 -48.12
CA ASP A 190 25.18 -31.79 -48.12
C ASP A 190 24.21 -31.38 -49.25
N PHE A 191 24.06 -30.08 -49.50
CA PHE A 191 23.26 -29.54 -50.60
C PHE A 191 23.78 -29.98 -51.98
N ILE A 192 25.10 -29.96 -52.19
CA ILE A 192 25.72 -30.45 -53.43
C ILE A 192 25.57 -31.97 -53.56
N GLU A 193 25.79 -32.71 -52.48
CA GLU A 193 25.71 -34.18 -52.50
C GLU A 193 24.27 -34.65 -52.75
N TYR A 194 23.26 -33.97 -52.18
CA TYR A 194 21.85 -34.24 -52.42
C TYR A 194 21.47 -34.06 -53.90
N ILE A 195 21.86 -32.94 -54.51
CA ILE A 195 21.63 -32.66 -55.94
C ILE A 195 22.36 -33.68 -56.84
N LYS A 196 23.56 -34.12 -56.46
CA LYS A 196 24.30 -35.15 -57.22
C LYS A 196 23.68 -36.55 -57.11
N LYS A 197 23.11 -36.89 -55.95
CA LYS A 197 22.38 -38.16 -55.74
C LYS A 197 21.04 -38.16 -56.49
N GLN A 198 20.29 -37.08 -56.39
CA GLN A 198 18.96 -36.95 -56.98
C GLN A 198 19.06 -36.30 -58.36
N LYS A 199 19.24 -37.13 -59.40
CA LYS A 199 19.54 -36.68 -60.77
C LYS A 199 18.57 -35.67 -61.38
N CYS A 200 17.33 -35.58 -60.90
CA CYS A 200 16.41 -34.48 -61.22
C CYS A 200 15.58 -34.15 -59.96
N VAL A 201 15.59 -32.89 -59.51
CA VAL A 201 14.83 -32.44 -58.33
C VAL A 201 14.02 -31.18 -58.67
N PRO A 202 12.71 -31.10 -58.32
CA PRO A 202 11.97 -29.86 -58.39
C PRO A 202 12.41 -28.92 -57.25
N LEU A 203 12.57 -27.63 -57.55
CA LEU A 203 13.11 -26.64 -56.59
C LEU A 203 12.29 -26.51 -55.29
N GLU A 204 11.02 -26.92 -55.30
CA GLU A 204 10.13 -26.92 -54.13
C GLU A 204 10.53 -28.01 -53.11
N ASP A 205 10.89 -29.21 -53.56
CA ASP A 205 11.33 -30.31 -52.69
C ASP A 205 12.73 -30.02 -52.11
N LEU A 206 13.63 -29.43 -52.92
CA LEU A 206 14.94 -28.99 -52.47
C LEU A 206 14.85 -27.87 -51.41
N ALA A 207 13.88 -26.97 -51.57
CA ALA A 207 13.58 -25.94 -50.57
C ALA A 207 13.00 -26.53 -49.28
N ALA A 208 12.17 -27.57 -49.38
CA ALA A 208 11.60 -28.27 -48.23
C ALA A 208 12.66 -29.01 -47.40
N GLU A 209 13.57 -29.75 -48.05
CA GLU A 209 14.62 -30.54 -47.38
C GLU A 209 15.57 -29.65 -46.57
N PHE A 210 16.06 -28.56 -47.17
CA PHE A 210 16.99 -27.63 -46.53
C PHE A 210 16.30 -26.50 -45.75
N LYS A 211 14.96 -26.46 -45.72
CA LYS A 211 14.12 -25.42 -45.09
C LYS A 211 14.44 -23.99 -45.56
N LEU A 212 14.79 -23.84 -46.83
CA LEU A 212 15.16 -22.57 -47.46
C LEU A 212 14.02 -22.01 -48.29
N ARG A 213 14.12 -20.75 -48.70
CA ARG A 213 13.23 -20.21 -49.74
C ARG A 213 13.66 -20.77 -51.11
N THR A 214 12.70 -21.07 -52.00
CA THR A 214 13.01 -21.51 -53.38
C THR A 214 13.95 -20.57 -54.14
N GLN A 215 13.87 -19.26 -53.86
CA GLN A 215 14.79 -18.24 -54.39
C GLN A 215 16.22 -18.36 -53.85
N GLU A 216 16.40 -18.81 -52.60
CA GLU A 216 17.73 -19.07 -52.02
C GLU A 216 18.34 -20.34 -52.60
N CYS A 217 17.53 -21.36 -52.88
CA CYS A 217 17.97 -22.55 -53.61
C CYS A 217 18.50 -22.17 -55.01
N ILE A 218 17.78 -21.32 -55.75
CA ILE A 218 18.23 -20.77 -57.05
C ILE A 218 19.57 -20.05 -56.87
N ASN A 219 19.66 -19.09 -55.94
CA ASN A 219 20.89 -18.32 -55.72
C ASN A 219 22.09 -19.20 -55.35
N ARG A 220 21.88 -20.26 -54.55
CA ARG A 220 22.93 -21.24 -54.21
C ARG A 220 23.35 -22.06 -55.44
N ILE A 221 22.41 -22.57 -56.23
CA ILE A 221 22.71 -23.31 -57.47
C ILE A 221 23.50 -22.44 -58.46
N THR A 222 23.03 -21.21 -58.72
CA THR A 222 23.75 -20.26 -59.60
C THR A 222 25.14 -19.91 -59.07
N SER A 223 25.33 -19.86 -57.75
CA SER A 223 26.66 -19.68 -57.15
C SER A 223 27.58 -20.87 -57.40
N LEU A 224 27.05 -22.10 -57.33
CA LEU A 224 27.80 -23.34 -57.60
C LEU A 224 28.16 -23.50 -59.09
N GLU A 225 27.29 -23.07 -60.00
CA GLU A 225 27.57 -22.97 -61.43
C GLU A 225 28.71 -21.97 -61.71
N ASN A 226 28.62 -20.76 -61.13
CA ASN A 226 29.66 -19.73 -61.28
C ASN A 226 31.03 -20.16 -60.70
N MET A 227 31.04 -21.03 -59.69
CA MET A 227 32.25 -21.64 -59.13
C MET A 227 32.75 -22.87 -59.91
N GLY A 228 32.04 -23.30 -60.98
CA GLY A 228 32.41 -24.47 -61.79
C GLY A 228 32.30 -25.82 -61.06
N MET A 229 31.63 -25.86 -59.90
CA MET A 229 31.45 -27.07 -59.08
C MET A 229 30.24 -27.92 -59.50
N TYR A 230 29.38 -27.36 -60.34
CA TYR A 230 28.18 -28.00 -60.90
C TYR A 230 27.95 -27.50 -62.33
N GLN A 231 27.59 -28.41 -63.24
CA GLN A 231 27.12 -28.10 -64.59
C GLN A 231 25.70 -28.69 -64.74
N PRO A 232 24.66 -27.88 -64.98
CA PRO A 232 23.31 -28.36 -65.17
C PRO A 232 23.06 -28.71 -66.64
N ASP A 233 22.49 -29.89 -66.88
CA ASP A 233 21.93 -30.23 -68.19
C ASP A 233 20.47 -29.74 -68.23
N TYR A 234 20.32 -28.49 -68.68
CA TYR A 234 19.04 -27.79 -68.72
C TYR A 234 18.01 -28.48 -69.62
N PHE A 235 16.99 -29.11 -69.02
CA PHE A 235 15.77 -29.52 -69.74
C PHE A 235 14.59 -28.63 -69.36
N THR A 236 14.51 -27.44 -69.97
CA THR A 236 13.45 -26.46 -69.72
C THR A 236 12.10 -26.93 -70.27
N GLY A 237 11.30 -27.57 -69.39
CA GLY A 237 9.94 -27.97 -69.71
C GLY A 237 9.04 -26.77 -70.04
N LYS A 238 8.23 -26.88 -71.11
CA LYS A 238 7.37 -25.81 -71.66
C LYS A 238 6.26 -25.26 -70.73
N TYR A 239 6.21 -25.68 -69.47
CA TYR A 239 5.11 -25.40 -68.53
C TYR A 239 5.58 -24.86 -67.17
N GLY A 240 6.69 -24.12 -67.12
CA GLY A 240 7.11 -23.37 -65.93
C GLY A 240 7.74 -24.18 -64.79
N ALA A 241 7.55 -25.51 -64.78
CA ALA A 241 8.30 -26.41 -63.90
C ALA A 241 9.75 -26.51 -64.38
N THR A 242 10.66 -25.83 -63.69
CA THR A 242 12.11 -25.99 -63.88
C THR A 242 12.56 -27.27 -63.16
N LEU A 243 12.58 -28.38 -63.89
CA LEU A 243 13.33 -29.56 -63.47
C LEU A 243 14.81 -29.31 -63.78
N TRP A 244 15.63 -29.32 -62.73
CA TRP A 244 17.07 -29.24 -62.84
C TRP A 244 17.63 -30.66 -62.84
N CYS A 245 18.32 -31.04 -63.91
CA CYS A 245 18.82 -32.39 -64.10
C CYS A 245 20.34 -32.45 -64.28
N HIS A 246 20.94 -33.58 -63.87
CA HIS A 246 22.36 -33.87 -63.98
C HIS A 246 22.59 -35.16 -64.77
N GLY A 247 23.43 -35.11 -65.81
CA GLY A 247 23.84 -36.27 -66.64
C GLY A 247 24.64 -37.32 -65.86
#